data_AF-A0A7K0U9E6-F1
#
_entry.id   AF-A0A7K0U9E6-F1
#
_cell.length_a   1.000
_cell.length_b   1.000
_cell.length_c   1.000
_cell.angle_alpha   90.00
_cell.angle_beta   90.00
_cell.angle_gamma   90.00
#
_symmetry.space_group_name_H-M   'P 1'
#
loop_
_entity.id
_entity.type
_entity.pdbx_description
1 polymer ?
#
loop_
_entity_poly.entity_id
_entity_poly.type
_entity_poly.pdbx_seq_one_letter_code
_entity_poly.pdbx_strand_id
1 'polypeptide(L)'
;MKKAKKKITARYIDLDKEIIFDKSGSRITESRARSISQEVLNEVVGRPSLTGAGKESPEIKARVPLKLKKSLLLEAKRQGKTSSELIREALEKFLRSA
;
A
#
# COMPACT_ATOMS: atom_id res chain seq x y z
N MET A 1 -14.64 8.30 -1.12
CA MET A 1 -15.28 7.21 -0.34
C MET A 1 -14.65 7.19 1.05
N LYS A 2 -15.41 7.49 2.12
CA LYS A 2 -14.90 7.45 3.51
C LYS A 2 -14.76 5.99 3.93
N LYS A 3 -13.54 5.50 4.21
CA LYS A 3 -13.33 4.15 4.76
C LYS A 3 -14.00 4.06 6.14
N ALA A 4 -14.86 3.08 6.33
CA ALA A 4 -15.49 2.80 7.62
C ALA A 4 -14.40 2.53 8.66
N LYS A 5 -14.42 3.28 9.78
CA LYS A 5 -13.51 3.03 10.91
C LYS A 5 -13.87 1.66 11.49
N LYS A 6 -12.97 0.67 11.34
CA LYS A 6 -13.14 -0.65 11.95
C LYS A 6 -13.15 -0.44 13.47
N LYS A 7 -14.28 -0.70 14.12
CA LYS A 7 -14.40 -0.65 15.58
C LYS A 7 -13.47 -1.75 16.12
N ILE A 8 -12.36 -1.35 16.74
CA ILE A 8 -11.48 -2.29 17.42
C ILE A 8 -12.10 -2.53 18.79
N THR A 9 -12.76 -3.67 18.95
CA THR A 9 -13.19 -4.16 20.27
C THR A 9 -11.96 -4.81 20.91
N ALA A 10 -11.11 -4.02 21.54
CA ALA A 10 -9.97 -4.54 22.27
C ALA A 10 -10.39 -4.82 23.72
N ARG A 11 -10.19 -6.05 24.18
CA ARG A 11 -10.21 -6.39 25.61
C ARG A 11 -8.85 -6.00 26.19
N TYR A 12 -8.84 -5.44 27.39
CA TYR A 12 -7.60 -5.21 28.14
C TYR A 12 -6.97 -6.56 28.50
N ILE A 13 -5.67 -6.70 28.26
CA ILE A 13 -4.87 -7.88 28.58
C ILE A 13 -3.72 -7.42 29.46
N ASP A 14 -3.52 -8.10 30.58
CA ASP A 14 -2.37 -7.91 31.47
C ASP A 14 -1.28 -8.91 31.06
N LEU A 15 -0.20 -8.43 30.42
CA LEU A 15 0.83 -9.28 29.80
C LEU A 15 1.75 -9.98 30.81
N ASP A 16 1.75 -9.54 32.07
CA ASP A 16 2.52 -10.19 33.12
C ASP A 16 1.77 -11.38 33.71
N LYS A 17 0.43 -11.37 33.64
CA LYS A 17 -0.44 -12.48 34.07
C LYS A 17 -0.77 -13.45 32.95
N GLU A 18 -1.13 -12.93 31.77
CA GLU A 18 -1.48 -13.75 30.62
C GLU A 18 -0.22 -14.11 29.81
N ILE A 19 -0.04 -15.39 29.50
CA ILE A 19 1.13 -15.86 28.75
C ILE A 19 0.82 -15.76 27.26
N ILE A 20 1.41 -14.75 26.62
CA ILE A 20 1.32 -14.53 25.17
C ILE A 20 2.73 -14.61 24.57
N PHE A 21 2.82 -15.23 23.39
CA PHE A 21 4.06 -15.36 22.64
C PHE A 21 4.00 -14.56 21.35
N ASP A 22 5.14 -14.00 20.95
CA ASP A 22 5.30 -13.42 19.63
C ASP A 22 5.45 -14.49 18.54
N LYS A 23 5.58 -14.06 17.28
CA LYS A 23 5.75 -14.96 16.13
C LYS A 23 7.04 -15.79 16.17
N SER A 24 8.03 -15.38 16.96
CA SER A 24 9.29 -16.10 17.16
C SER A 24 9.24 -17.07 18.35
N GLY A 25 8.08 -17.21 19.02
CA GLY A 25 7.91 -18.08 20.19
C GLY A 25 8.40 -17.44 21.49
N SER A 26 8.65 -16.13 21.49
CA SER A 26 9.23 -15.39 22.60
C SER A 26 8.11 -14.78 23.47
N ARG A 27 8.19 -14.91 24.80
CA ARG A 27 7.14 -14.38 25.70
C ARG A 27 7.10 -12.85 25.66
N ILE A 28 5.88 -12.32 25.54
CA ILE A 28 5.58 -10.88 25.62
C ILE A 28 5.16 -10.56 27.05
N THR A 29 5.94 -9.73 27.74
CA THR A 29 5.65 -9.15 29.05
C THR A 29 5.36 -7.65 28.90
N GLU A 30 4.85 -7.00 29.95
CA GLU A 30 4.62 -5.55 29.93
C GLU A 30 5.92 -4.77 29.66
N SER A 31 7.00 -5.18 30.32
CA SER A 31 8.34 -4.57 30.14
C SER A 31 8.84 -4.68 28.70
N ARG A 32 8.62 -5.83 28.05
CA ARG A 32 9.04 -6.08 26.67
C ARG A 32 8.17 -5.33 25.68
N ALA A 33 6.86 -5.33 25.87
CA ALA A 33 5.93 -4.58 25.03
C ALA A 33 6.25 -3.08 25.05
N ARG A 34 6.58 -2.53 26.23
CA ARG A 34 7.01 -1.14 26.37
C ARG A 34 8.32 -0.85 25.65
N SER A 35 9.29 -1.76 25.76
CA SER A 35 10.60 -1.61 25.12
C SER A 35 10.47 -1.60 23.59
N ILE A 36 9.74 -2.55 23.01
CA ILE A 36 9.45 -2.62 21.57
C ILE A 36 8.74 -1.34 21.11
N SER A 37 7.74 -0.87 21.86
CA SER A 37 7.02 0.35 21.51
C SER A 37 7.95 1.56 21.48
N GLN A 38 8.88 1.67 22.45
CA GLN A 38 9.84 2.76 22.50
C GLN A 38 10.88 2.69 21.38
N GLU A 39 11.36 1.49 21.05
CA GLU A 39 12.27 1.26 19.93
C GLU A 39 11.64 1.70 18.61
N VAL A 40 10.41 1.26 18.33
CA VAL A 40 9.67 1.67 17.13
C VAL A 40 9.42 3.18 17.11
N LEU A 41 9.08 3.79 18.26
CA LEU A 41 8.90 5.25 18.32
C LEU A 41 10.20 6.01 18.06
N ASN A 42 11.35 5.46 18.43
CA ASN A 42 12.65 6.09 18.18
C ASN A 42 13.09 5.94 16.72
N GLU A 43 12.76 4.82 16.07
CA GLU A 43 13.06 4.58 14.64
C GLU A 43 12.15 5.39 13.70
N VAL A 44 10.93 5.68 14.13
CA VAL A 44 9.92 6.32 13.29
C VAL A 44 9.84 7.81 13.65
N VAL A 45 10.36 8.68 12.77
CA VAL A 45 10.32 10.17 12.89
C VAL A 45 8.89 10.74 12.68
N GLY A 46 7.88 10.06 13.22
CA GLY A 46 6.46 10.33 13.00
C GLY A 46 5.87 9.59 11.80
N ARG A 47 4.57 9.78 11.56
CA ARG A 47 3.88 9.21 10.41
C ARG A 47 4.58 9.72 9.13
N PRO A 48 5.08 8.85 8.23
CA PRO A 48 5.65 9.28 6.98
C PRO A 48 4.67 10.23 6.30
N SER A 49 5.13 11.42 5.90
CA SER A 49 4.27 12.31 5.16
C SER A 49 3.86 11.59 3.87
N LEU A 50 2.57 11.69 3.51
CA LEU A 50 2.12 11.32 2.16
C LEU A 50 2.78 12.22 1.08
N THR A 51 3.48 13.26 1.53
CA THR A 51 4.16 14.32 0.80
C THR A 51 5.65 14.36 1.18
N GLY A 52 6.33 13.21 1.24
CA GLY A 52 7.80 13.21 1.19
C GLY A 52 8.24 13.90 -0.10
N ALA A 53 9.41 14.58 -0.13
CA ALA A 53 9.90 15.43 -1.22
C ALA A 53 9.25 15.07 -2.56
N GLY A 54 8.19 15.80 -2.91
CA GLY A 54 7.19 15.35 -3.86
C GLY A 54 7.79 15.18 -5.24
N LYS A 55 8.28 13.98 -5.54
CA LYS A 55 8.55 13.59 -6.92
C LYS A 55 7.19 13.37 -7.54
N GLU A 56 6.78 14.29 -8.40
CA GLU A 56 5.63 14.04 -9.26
C GLU A 56 5.85 12.71 -9.97
N SER A 57 4.84 11.85 -9.95
CA SER A 57 4.88 10.60 -10.71
C SER A 57 5.18 10.95 -12.18
N PRO A 58 6.20 10.33 -12.80
CA PRO A 58 6.51 10.58 -14.20
C PRO A 58 5.28 10.38 -15.09
N GLU A 59 4.95 11.38 -15.89
CA GLU A 59 3.77 11.37 -16.76
C GLU A 59 4.19 11.19 -18.22
N ILE A 60 3.44 10.39 -18.98
CA ILE A 60 3.61 10.22 -20.42
C ILE A 60 2.37 10.75 -21.13
N LYS A 61 2.53 11.77 -21.98
CA LYS A 61 1.46 12.33 -22.82
C LYS A 61 1.71 11.94 -24.27
N ALA A 62 0.75 11.27 -24.90
CA ALA A 62 0.81 10.90 -26.30
C ALA A 62 -0.47 11.33 -27.03
N ARG A 63 -0.31 11.94 -28.21
CA ARG A 63 -1.43 12.18 -29.12
C ARG A 63 -1.74 10.88 -29.86
N VAL A 64 -2.99 10.46 -29.84
CA VAL A 64 -3.44 9.23 -30.51
C VAL A 64 -4.64 9.52 -31.40
N PRO A 65 -4.78 8.83 -32.55
CA PRO A 65 -5.98 8.90 -33.36
C PRO A 65 -7.23 8.52 -32.57
N LEU A 66 -8.38 9.14 -32.90
CA LEU A 66 -9.64 8.90 -32.20
C LEU A 66 -10.05 7.42 -32.22
N LYS A 67 -9.83 6.74 -33.34
CA LYS A 67 -10.13 5.30 -33.49
C LYS A 67 -9.36 4.47 -32.46
N LEU A 68 -8.07 4.75 -32.27
CA LEU A 68 -7.22 4.06 -31.32
C LEU A 68 -7.68 4.30 -29.87
N LYS A 69 -8.01 5.55 -29.53
CA LYS A 69 -8.55 5.89 -28.20
C LYS A 69 -9.84 5.11 -27.90
N LYS A 70 -10.75 5.00 -28.87
CA LYS A 70 -11.99 4.24 -28.72
C LYS A 70 -11.72 2.75 -28.51
N SER A 71 -10.85 2.15 -29.33
CA SER A 71 -10.45 0.75 -29.20
C SER A 71 -9.84 0.46 -27.83
N LEU A 72 -8.96 1.34 -27.32
CA LEU A 72 -8.38 1.21 -25.98
C LEU A 72 -9.45 1.19 -24.88
N LEU A 73 -10.42 2.10 -24.93
CA LEU A 73 -11.48 2.19 -23.92
C LEU A 73 -12.38 0.93 -23.92
N LEU A 74 -12.70 0.40 -25.10
CA LEU A 74 -13.48 -0.83 -25.23
C LEU A 74 -12.72 -2.04 -24.66
N GLU A 75 -11.44 -2.17 -25.00
CA GLU A 75 -10.59 -3.26 -24.49
C GLU A 75 -10.38 -3.17 -22.99
N ALA A 76 -10.11 -1.98 -22.46
CA ALA A 76 -9.98 -1.75 -21.04
C ALA A 76 -11.27 -2.17 -20.30
N LYS A 77 -12.44 -1.78 -20.81
CA LYS A 77 -13.74 -2.19 -20.25
C LYS A 77 -13.94 -3.70 -20.31
N ARG A 78 -13.59 -4.36 -21.43
CA ARG A 78 -13.70 -5.82 -21.60
C ARG A 78 -12.85 -6.57 -20.58
N GLN A 79 -11.66 -6.06 -20.25
CA GLN A 79 -10.74 -6.67 -19.30
C GLN A 79 -10.98 -6.24 -17.84
N GLY A 80 -11.94 -5.35 -17.59
CA GLY A 80 -12.17 -4.79 -16.25
C GLY A 80 -11.02 -3.92 -15.73
N LYS A 81 -10.20 -3.36 -16.62
CA LYS A 81 -9.02 -2.54 -16.31
C LYS A 81 -9.25 -1.08 -16.66
N THR A 82 -8.43 -0.20 -16.10
CA THR A 82 -8.35 1.20 -16.54
C THR A 82 -7.51 1.32 -17.83
N SER A 83 -7.74 2.39 -18.59
CA SER A 83 -6.91 2.69 -19.78
C SER A 83 -5.43 2.83 -19.43
N SER A 84 -5.11 3.42 -18.27
CA SER A 84 -3.74 3.64 -17.82
C SER A 84 -3.02 2.33 -17.47
N GLU A 85 -3.72 1.37 -16.86
CA GLU A 85 -3.17 0.02 -16.61
C GLU A 85 -2.89 -0.70 -17.91
N LEU A 86 -3.83 -0.68 -18.85
CA LEU A 86 -3.66 -1.34 -20.15
C LEU A 86 -2.53 -0.72 -20.97
N ILE A 87 -2.38 0.62 -20.94
CA ILE A 87 -1.25 1.32 -21.57
C ILE A 87 0.07 0.89 -20.93
N ARG A 88 0.14 0.84 -19.59
CA ARG A 88 1.36 0.44 -18.88
C ARG A 88 1.78 -0.98 -19.23
N GLU A 89 0.83 -1.92 -19.18
CA GLU A 89 1.09 -3.32 -19.52
C GLU A 89 1.56 -3.48 -20.97
N ALA A 90 0.93 -2.76 -21.91
CA ALA A 90 1.33 -2.79 -23.31
C ALA A 90 2.75 -2.24 -23.50
N LEU A 91 3.06 -1.12 -22.84
CA LEU A 91 4.39 -0.50 -22.90
C LEU A 91 5.47 -1.40 -22.30
N GLU A 92 5.22 -2.01 -21.14
CA GLU A 92 6.13 -2.96 -20.50
C GLU A 92 6.38 -4.18 -21.39
N LYS A 93 5.32 -4.75 -21.99
CA LYS A 93 5.45 -5.88 -22.92
C LYS A 93 6.29 -5.50 -24.14
N PHE A 94 5.99 -4.35 -24.74
CA PHE A 94 6.71 -3.85 -25.91
C PHE A 94 8.21 -3.66 -25.62
N LEU A 95 8.55 -3.02 -24.49
CA LEU A 95 9.94 -2.77 -24.09
C LEU A 95 10.70 -4.02 -23.66
N ARG A 96 10.02 -5.07 -23.18
CA ARG A 96 10.65 -6.37 -22.90
C ARG A 96 10.94 -7.17 -24.16
N SER A 97 10.18 -6.93 -25.23
CA SER A 97 10.34 -7.62 -26.52
C SER A 97 11.20 -6.87 -27.52
N ALA A 98 11.58 -5.63 -27.21
CA ALA A 98 12.46 -4.78 -28.01
C ALA A 98 13.92 -5.03 -27.64
#